data_AF-A0A9D5ZGX7-F1
#
_entry.id   AF-A0A9D5ZGX7-F1
#
_cell.length_a   1.000
_cell.length_b   1.000
_cell.length_c   1.000
_cell.angle_alpha   90.00
_cell.angle_beta   90.00
_cell.angle_gamma   90.00
#
_symmetry.space_group_name_H-M   'P 1'
#
loop_
_entity.id
_entity.type
_entity.pdbx_description
1 polymer ?
#
loop_
_entity_poly.entity_id
_entity_poly.type
_entity_poly.pdbx_seq_one_letter_code
_entity_poly.pdbx_strand_id
1 'polypeptide(L)' 'MKVKELMELLAGQPPERRVVLDGFEGGYHDANAAGEIPLVLNVHDVWYYGAHEHAPYGDQEADETAFFIGVKPGINR' A
#
# COMPACT_ATOMS: atom_id res chain seq x y z
N MET A 1 -6.48 -5.66 5.38
CA MET A 1 -7.78 -5.36 4.73
C MET A 1 -7.79 -6.01 3.36
N LYS A 2 -8.88 -6.68 2.97
CA LYS A 2 -9.10 -7.22 1.63
C LYS A 2 -9.72 -6.16 0.71
N VAL A 3 -9.61 -6.35 -0.61
CA VAL A 3 -10.20 -5.42 -1.61
C VAL A 3 -11.69 -5.16 -1.36
N LYS A 4 -12.46 -6.19 -1.02
CA LYS A 4 -13.90 -6.05 -0.72
C LYS A 4 -14.18 -5.07 0.42
N GLU A 5 -13.43 -5.17 1.51
CA GLU A 5 -13.59 -4.32 2.69
C GLU A 5 -13.26 -2.86 2.35
N LEU A 6 -12.22 -2.64 1.54
CA LEU A 6 -11.88 -1.32 1.05
C LEU A 6 -13.00 -0.73 0.17
N MET A 7 -13.55 -1.52 -0.75
CA MET A 7 -14.65 -1.07 -1.62
C MET A 7 -15.87 -0.63 -0.81
N GLU A 8 -16.22 -1.36 0.25
CA GLU A 8 -17.34 -1.02 1.13
C GLU A 8 -17.12 0.33 1.84
N LEU A 9 -15.89 0.61 2.30
CA LEU A 9 -15.54 1.90 2.90
C LEU A 9 -15.62 3.05 1.90
N LEU A 10 -15.13 2.83 0.67
CA LEU A 10 -15.10 3.83 -0.39
C LEU A 10 -16.49 4.12 -0.97
N ALA A 11 -17.36 3.11 -1.08
CA ALA A 11 -18.71 3.26 -1.61
C ALA A 11 -19.57 4.26 -0.81
N GLY A 12 -19.25 4.49 0.47
CA GLY A 12 -19.91 5.49 1.31
C GLY A 12 -19.38 6.92 1.19
N GLN A 13 -18.35 7.17 0.38
CA GLN A 13 -17.69 8.47 0.27
C GLN A 13 -18.14 9.23 -1.00
N PRO A 14 -18.12 10.59 -1.00
CA PRO A 14 -18.24 11.38 -2.22
C PRO A 14 -17.13 11.03 -3.22
N PRO A 15 -17.44 10.87 -4.52
CA PRO A 15 -16.45 10.49 -5.54
C PRO A 15 -15.23 11.42 -5.65
N GLU A 16 -15.42 12.71 -5.38
CA GLU A 16 -14.37 13.74 -5.47
C GLU A 16 -13.56 13.91 -4.17
N ARG A 17 -13.79 13.07 -3.16
CA ARG A 17 -13.07 13.13 -1.89
C ARG A 17 -11.65 12.59 -2.07
N ARG A 18 -10.66 13.29 -1.50
CA ARG A 18 -9.26 12.85 -1.50
C ARG A 18 -9.10 11.54 -0.76
N VAL A 19 -8.26 10.66 -1.30
CA VAL A 19 -7.73 9.48 -0.61
C VAL A 19 -6.31 9.80 -0.20
N VAL A 20 -6.02 9.65 1.09
CA VAL A 20 -4.70 9.97 1.67
C VAL A 20 -4.09 8.75 2.33
N LEU A 21 -2.77 8.77 2.48
CA LEU A 21 -1.96 7.78 3.17
C LEU A 21 -1.21 8.46 4.31
N ASP A 22 -0.93 7.70 5.38
CA ASP A 22 -0.13 8.20 6.49
C ASP A 22 1.28 8.60 6.00
N GLY A 23 1.71 9.79 6.40
CA GLY A 23 3.10 10.22 6.31
C GLY A 23 3.91 9.70 7.50
N PHE A 24 5.23 9.70 7.36
CA PHE A 24 6.13 9.15 8.38
C PHE A 24 6.03 9.84 9.75
N GLU A 25 5.86 11.18 9.77
CA GLU A 25 5.81 11.98 11.00
C GLU A 25 4.40 12.54 11.30
N GLY A 26 3.35 11.73 11.09
CA GLY A 26 1.97 12.11 11.42
C GLY A 26 1.32 13.11 10.45
N GLY A 27 1.97 13.39 9.32
CA GLY A 27 1.37 14.06 8.17
C GLY A 27 0.56 13.09 7.29
N TYR A 28 0.09 13.58 6.15
CA TYR A 28 -0.63 12.78 5.16
C TYR A 28 -0.17 13.11 3.74
N HIS A 29 -0.16 12.12 2.86
CA HIS A 29 0.13 12.27 1.42
C HIS A 29 -1.08 11.84 0.59
N ASP A 30 -1.31 12.49 -0.56
CA ASP A 30 -2.33 12.03 -1.52
C ASP A 30 -1.91 10.67 -2.10
N ALA A 31 -2.82 9.69 -2.08
CA ALA A 31 -2.64 8.45 -2.82
C ALA A 31 -2.70 8.73 -4.33
N ASN A 32 -1.66 8.34 -5.07
CA ASN A 32 -1.56 8.57 -6.52
C ASN A 32 -1.09 7.34 -7.31
N ALA A 33 -1.01 6.18 -6.64
CA ALA A 33 -0.73 4.88 -7.22
C ALA A 33 -1.70 3.83 -6.68
N ALA A 34 -2.15 2.92 -7.53
CA ALA A 34 -2.82 1.70 -7.13
C ALA A 34 -2.57 0.59 -8.15
N GLY A 35 -2.50 -0.67 -7.71
CA GLY A 35 -2.27 -1.80 -8.60
C GLY A 35 -1.91 -3.09 -7.85
N GLU A 36 -1.73 -4.17 -8.59
CA GLU A 36 -1.30 -5.44 -8.03
C GLU A 36 0.23 -5.48 -7.86
N ILE A 37 0.69 -5.99 -6.72
CA ILE A 37 2.10 -6.23 -6.43
C ILE A 37 2.29 -7.65 -5.88
N PRO A 38 3.38 -8.34 -6.24
CA PRO A 38 3.75 -9.59 -5.61
C PRO A 38 4.42 -9.33 -4.25
N LEU A 39 4.01 -10.06 -3.21
CA LEU A 39 4.52 -9.91 -1.84
C LEU A 39 5.19 -11.18 -1.33
N VAL A 40 6.25 -10.98 -0.55
CA VAL A 40 6.79 -11.94 0.41
C VAL A 40 6.32 -11.52 1.80
N LEU A 41 5.74 -12.44 2.56
CA LEU A 41 5.07 -12.13 3.82
C LEU A 41 5.99 -12.27 5.04
N ASN A 42 5.81 -11.40 6.04
CA ASN A 42 6.47 -11.49 7.35
C ASN A 42 8.00 -11.49 7.28
N VAL A 43 8.54 -10.64 6.40
CA VAL A 43 9.98 -10.49 6.16
C VAL A 43 10.65 -9.65 7.25
N HIS A 44 9.97 -8.59 7.69
CA HIS A 44 10.53 -7.62 8.64
C HIS A 44 9.76 -7.65 9.95
N ASP A 45 10.49 -7.68 11.06
CA ASP A 45 9.94 -7.49 12.41
C ASP A 45 9.89 -6.00 12.82
N VAL A 46 10.47 -5.12 12.00
CA VAL A 46 10.68 -3.71 12.34
C VAL A 46 9.60 -2.84 11.69
N TRP A 47 8.87 -2.10 12.52
CA TRP A 47 7.65 -1.40 12.13
C TRP A 47 7.81 -0.42 10.96
N TYR A 48 8.96 0.25 10.82
CA TYR A 48 9.14 1.30 9.80
C TYR A 48 9.29 0.74 8.37
N TYR A 49 9.59 -0.55 8.20
CA TYR A 49 9.53 -1.22 6.90
C TYR A 49 8.15 -1.78 6.57
N GLY A 50 7.28 -1.94 7.57
CA GLY A 50 6.11 -2.81 7.47
C GLY A 50 6.50 -4.29 7.46
N ALA A 51 5.54 -5.20 7.64
CA ALA A 51 5.82 -6.62 7.85
C ALA A 51 6.17 -7.40 6.55
N HIS A 52 5.82 -6.88 5.38
CA HIS A 52 5.92 -7.58 4.09
C HIS A 52 6.91 -6.85 3.16
N GLU A 53 7.40 -7.55 2.15
CA GLU A 53 8.33 -6.99 1.17
C GLU A 53 7.88 -7.31 -0.25
N HIS A 54 8.30 -6.50 -1.22
CA HIS A 54 8.05 -6.75 -2.64
C HIS A 54 8.87 -7.97 -3.11
N ALA A 55 8.25 -8.88 -3.85
CA ALA A 55 8.97 -10.02 -4.43
C ALA A 55 9.66 -9.65 -5.75
N PRO A 56 10.84 -10.21 -6.08
CA PRO A 56 11.59 -11.14 -5.24
C PRO A 56 12.33 -10.40 -4.10
N TYR A 57 12.53 -11.12 -3.00
CA TYR A 57 13.36 -10.63 -1.89
C TYR A 57 14.43 -11.66 -1.51
N GLY A 58 15.67 -11.40 -1.90
CA GLY A 58 16.73 -12.42 -1.88
C GLY A 58 16.38 -13.57 -2.83
N ASP A 59 16.34 -14.79 -2.30
CA ASP A 59 15.97 -16.01 -3.04
C ASP A 59 14.47 -16.38 -2.87
N GLN A 60 13.65 -15.51 -2.26
CA GLN A 60 12.23 -15.77 -2.03
C GLN A 60 11.35 -15.21 -3.15
N GLU A 61 10.49 -16.07 -3.68
CA GLU A 61 9.43 -15.73 -4.62
C GLU A 61 8.16 -15.26 -3.90
N ALA A 62 7.19 -14.76 -4.65
CA ALA A 62 5.95 -14.23 -4.09
C ALA A 62 5.13 -15.33 -3.37
N ASP A 63 4.73 -15.06 -2.13
CA ASP A 63 3.74 -15.84 -1.40
C ASP A 63 2.32 -15.57 -1.94
N GLU A 64 2.03 -14.31 -2.27
CA GLU A 64 0.77 -13.88 -2.87
C GLU A 64 0.88 -12.60 -3.70
N THR A 65 -0.20 -12.30 -4.42
CA THR A 65 -0.41 -11.00 -5.08
C THR A 65 -1.38 -10.17 -4.25
N ALA A 66 -0.99 -8.95 -3.89
CA ALA A 66 -1.80 -8.01 -3.13
C ALA A 66 -2.15 -6.76 -3.93
N PHE A 67 -3.25 -6.09 -3.57
CA PHE A 67 -3.62 -4.79 -4.15
C PHE A 67 -3.01 -3.65 -3.32
N PHE A 68 -2.05 -2.95 -3.90
CA PHE A 68 -1.35 -1.81 -3.33
C PHE A 68 -2.09 -0.51 -3.60
N ILE A 69 -2.06 0.40 -2.61
CA ILE A 69 -2.41 1.82 -2.75
C ILE A 69 -1.26 2.60 -2.13
N GLY A 70 -0.74 3.58 -2.87
CA GLY A 70 0.51 4.24 -2.50
C GLY A 70 0.75 5.56 -3.18
N VAL A 71 2.01 5.98 -3.08
CA VAL A 71 2.56 7.11 -3.82
C VAL A 71 3.55 6.56 -4.85
N LYS A 72 3.45 6.98 -6.12
CA LYS A 72 4.47 6.65 -7.14
C LYS A 72 5.78 7.34 -6.73
N PRO A 73 6.90 6.60 -6.65
CA PRO A 73 8.20 7.22 -6.51
C PRO A 73 8.46 8.06 -7.77
N GLY A 74 8.42 9.39 -7.65
CA GLY A 74 8.69 10.27 -8.80
C GLY A 74 8.08 11.67 -8.82
N ILE A 75 7.26 12.09 -7.85
CA ILE A 75 6.80 13.49 -7.80
C ILE A 75 6.85 14.01 -6.35
N ASN A 76 8.07 14.20 -5.84
CA ASN A 76 8.32 15.29 -4.90
C ASN A 76 8.71 16.49 -5.76
N ARG A 77 7.76 17.38 -6.05
CA ARG A 77 8.05 18.75 -6.50
C ARG A 77 7.79 19.69 -5.35
#